data_AF-A0A7V0IYG2-F1
#
_entry.id   AF-A0A7V0IYG2-F1
#
_cell.length_a   1.000
_cell.length_b   1.000
_cell.length_c   1.000
_cell.angle_alpha   90.00
_cell.angle_beta   90.00
_cell.angle_gamma   90.00
#
_symmetry.space_group_name_H-M   'P 1'
#
loop_
_entity.id
_entity.type
_entity.pdbx_description
1 polymer ?
#
loop_
_entity_poly.entity_id
_entity_poly.type
_entity_poly.pdbx_seq_one_letter_code
_entity_poly.pdbx_strand_id
1 'polypeptide(L)' 'MELMEPCLGPVTRAGCDSWCPNSRAGCWGCRGPADEPNMEQMKKIMEEYGFSEETILDRLECFGGFSSLMGKGNTK' A
#
# COMPACT_ATOMS: atom_id res chain seq x y z
N MET A 1 -1.93 -17.71 -6.06
CA MET A 1 -0.85 -16.73 -5.85
C MET A 1 -1.00 -16.24 -4.43
N GLU A 2 -0.41 -16.95 -3.47
CA GLU A 2 -0.42 -16.54 -2.07
C GLU A 2 0.72 -15.54 -1.89
N LEU A 3 0.43 -14.25 -2.09
CA LEU A 3 1.36 -13.19 -1.71
C LEU A 3 1.37 -13.16 -0.18
N MET A 4 2.45 -13.64 0.44
CA MET A 4 2.74 -13.46 1.87
C MET A 4 3.09 -12.00 2.23
N GLU A 5 2.71 -11.03 1.40
CA GLU A 5 3.12 -9.65 1.54
C GLU A 5 2.02 -8.66 1.13
N PRO A 6 1.94 -7.49 1.79
CA PRO A 6 0.92 -6.48 1.50
C PRO A 6 1.12 -5.87 0.11
N CYS A 7 0.05 -5.71 -0.66
CA CYS A 7 0.11 -5.10 -1.98
C CYS A 7 -0.62 -3.76 -1.99
N LEU A 8 0.10 -2.67 -2.23
CA LEU A 8 -0.45 -1.31 -2.35
C LEU A 8 -0.96 -0.97 -3.75
N GLY A 9 -0.97 -1.94 -4.67
CA GLY A 9 -1.33 -1.76 -6.07
C GLY A 9 -2.67 -1.04 -6.29
N PRO A 10 -3.74 -1.42 -5.58
CA PRO A 10 -5.07 -0.82 -5.75
C PRO A 10 -5.15 0.68 -5.41
N VAL A 11 -4.23 1.20 -4.58
CA VAL A 11 -4.22 2.60 -4.13
C VAL A 11 -3.06 3.41 -4.69
N THR A 12 -2.20 2.80 -5.51
CA THR A 12 -0.98 3.42 -6.03
C THR A 12 -1.18 3.92 -7.46
N ARG A 13 -0.60 5.07 -7.80
CA ARG A 13 -0.62 5.61 -9.16
C ARG A 13 0.06 4.65 -10.15
N ALA A 14 -0.60 4.40 -11.28
CA ALA A 14 -0.11 3.51 -12.34
C ALA A 14 1.09 4.06 -13.13
N GLY A 15 1.51 3.30 -14.15
CA GLY A 15 2.55 3.69 -15.12
C GLY A 15 3.97 3.21 -14.83
N CYS A 16 4.14 2.28 -13.88
CA CYS A 16 5.41 1.58 -13.60
C CYS A 16 5.44 0.16 -14.18
N ASP A 17 4.50 -0.16 -15.08
CA ASP A 17 4.36 -1.45 -15.76
C ASP A 17 4.30 -2.66 -14.83
N SER A 18 3.78 -2.47 -13.61
CA SER A 18 3.61 -3.53 -12.62
C SER A 18 4.92 -4.28 -12.31
N TRP A 19 6.04 -3.56 -12.25
CA TRP A 19 7.36 -4.14 -12.01
C TRP A 19 7.42 -5.07 -10.78
N CYS A 20 6.81 -4.68 -9.65
CA CYS A 20 6.80 -5.52 -8.45
C CYS A 20 5.98 -6.81 -8.67
N PRO A 21 4.71 -6.76 -9.13
CA PRO A 21 3.96 -7.96 -9.49
C PRO A 21 4.66 -8.88 -10.49
N ASN A 22 5.29 -8.32 -11.53
CA ASN A 22 6.06 -9.09 -12.52
C ASN A 22 7.26 -9.82 -11.88
N SER A 23 7.81 -9.25 -10.82
CA SER A 23 8.88 -9.83 -10.01
C SER A 23 8.36 -10.75 -8.89
N ARG A 24 7.07 -11.13 -8.92
CA ARG A 24 6.38 -11.92 -7.88
C ARG A 24 6.36 -11.24 -6.51
N ALA A 25 6.41 -9.91 -6.48
CA ALA A 25 6.34 -9.12 -5.27
C ALA A 25 5.06 -8.27 -5.21
N GLY A 26 4.66 -7.92 -3.99
CA GLY A 26 3.59 -6.95 -3.70
C GLY A 26 4.00 -5.56 -4.15
N CYS A 27 3.03 -4.78 -4.64
CA CYS A 27 3.29 -3.39 -4.98
C CYS A 27 3.67 -2.60 -3.72
N TRP A 28 4.76 -1.85 -3.81
CA TRP A 28 5.35 -1.08 -2.72
C TRP A 28 4.83 0.35 -2.59
N GLY A 29 4.05 0.84 -3.56
CA GLY A 29 3.50 2.20 -3.46
C GLY A 29 4.47 3.35 -3.75
N CYS A 30 5.63 3.08 -4.37
CA CYS A 30 6.68 4.08 -4.64
C CYS A 30 6.23 5.28 -5.51
N ARG A 31 5.17 5.12 -6.29
CA ARG A 31 4.61 6.18 -7.15
C ARG A 31 3.66 7.13 -6.42
N GLY A 32 3.38 6.87 -5.14
CA GLY A 32 2.38 7.61 -4.36
C GLY A 32 0.94 7.20 -4.70
N PRO A 33 -0.03 7.83 -4.04
CA PRO A 33 -1.43 7.49 -4.18
C PRO A 33 -1.99 7.76 -5.57
N ALA A 34 -2.99 6.96 -5.96
CA ALA A 34 -3.86 7.25 -7.09
C ALA A 34 -4.70 8.53 -6.84
N ASP A 35 -5.34 9.05 -7.88
CA ASP A 35 -6.16 10.28 -7.78
C ASP A 35 -7.33 10.11 -6.80
N GLU A 36 -7.98 8.95 -6.81
CA GLU A 36 -9.08 8.58 -5.89
C GLU A 36 -8.79 7.21 -5.24
N PRO A 37 -7.88 7.15 -4.25
CA PRO A 37 -7.46 5.89 -3.64
C PRO A 37 -8.46 5.43 -2.59
N ASN A 38 -8.98 4.21 -2.73
CA ASN A 38 -9.88 3.62 -1.75
C ASN A 38 -9.10 2.92 -0.61
N MET A 39 -8.64 3.73 0.34
CA MET A 39 -7.85 3.26 1.49
C MET A 39 -8.65 2.34 2.43
N GLU A 40 -9.94 2.59 2.62
CA GLU A 40 -10.79 1.76 3.49
C GLU A 40 -10.93 0.34 2.96
N GLN A 41 -11.25 0.20 1.66
CA GLN A 41 -11.39 -1.11 1.04
C GLN A 41 -10.05 -1.86 1.01
N MET A 42 -8.94 -1.16 0.75
CA MET A 42 -7.62 -1.76 0.81
C MET A 42 -7.31 -2.32 2.20
N LYS A 43 -7.53 -1.53 3.25
CA LYS A 43 -7.32 -1.97 4.65
C LYS A 43 -8.16 -3.22 4.96
N LYS A 44 -9.45 -3.20 4.62
CA LYS A 44 -10.35 -4.34 4.81
C LYS A 44 -9.84 -5.62 4.14
N ILE A 45 -9.40 -5.51 2.88
CA ILE A 45 -8.81 -6.66 2.16
C ILE A 45 -7.57 -7.16 2.89
N MET A 46 -6.67 -6.26 3.32
CA MET A 46 -5.45 -6.65 4.03
C MET A 46 -5.74 -7.32 5.38
N GLU A 47 -6.76 -6.86 6.11
CA GLU A 47 -7.23 -7.51 7.34
C GLU A 47 -7.81 -8.91 7.07
N GLU A 48 -8.58 -9.09 6.00
CA GLU A 48 -9.11 -10.40 5.59
C GLU A 48 -7.98 -11.40 5.26
N TYR A 49 -6.84 -10.91 4.76
CA TYR A 49 -5.64 -11.72 4.52
C TYR A 49 -4.73 -11.87 5.76
N GLY A 50 -5.08 -11.25 6.88
CA GLY A 50 -4.35 -11.39 8.15
C GLY A 50 -3.11 -10.50 8.30
N PHE A 51 -2.99 -9.43 7.51
CA PHE A 51 -1.92 -8.44 7.71
C PHE A 51 -2.26 -7.53 8.88
N SER A 52 -1.26 -7.25 9.74
CA SER A 52 -1.43 -6.31 10.85
C SER A 52 -1.47 -4.87 10.36
N GLU A 53 -2.21 -4.00 11.04
CA GLU A 53 -2.27 -2.57 10.70
C GLU A 53 -0.87 -1.92 10.73
N GLU A 54 0.00 -2.31 11.67
CA GLU A 54 1.39 -1.85 11.73
C GLU A 54 2.16 -2.17 10.45
N THR A 55 2.02 -3.38 9.90
CA THR A 55 2.69 -3.77 8.65
C THR A 55 2.19 -2.94 7.46
N ILE A 56 0.89 -2.62 7.45
CA ILE A 56 0.27 -1.81 6.40
C ILE A 56 0.80 -0.37 6.49
N LEU A 57 0.87 0.19 7.69
CA LEU A 57 1.38 1.53 7.95
C LEU A 57 2.86 1.66 7.57
N ASP A 58 3.70 0.73 8.03
CA ASP A 58 5.14 0.72 7.70
C ASP A 58 5.36 0.73 6.18
N ARG A 59 4.56 -0.06 5.45
CA ARG A 59 4.66 -0.11 3.98
C ARG A 59 4.15 1.17 3.30
N LEU A 60 3.12 1.82 3.84
CA LEU A 60 2.62 3.11 3.33
C LEU A 60 3.60 4.26 3.59
N GLU A 61 4.31 4.22 4.71
CA GLU A 61 5.28 5.25 5.11
C GLU A 61 6.64 5.10 4.44
N CYS A 62 6.97 3.91 3.95
CA CYS A 62 8.26 3.58 3.33
C CYS A 62 8.76 4.63 2.30
N PHE A 63 7.87 5.20 1.50
CA PHE A 63 8.20 6.24 0.51
C PHE A 63 7.62 7.63 0.83
N GLY A 64 6.88 7.77 1.93
CA GLY A 64 6.21 9.02 2.32
C GLY A 64 5.10 9.51 1.38
N GLY A 65 4.85 8.84 0.25
CA GLY A 65 3.87 9.27 -0.75
C GLY A 65 2.42 9.28 -0.25
N PHE A 66 2.10 8.49 0.78
CA PHE A 66 0.75 8.38 1.35
C PHE A 66 0.52 9.29 2.56
N SER A 67 1.51 10.13 2.94
CA SER A 67 1.42 11.03 4.10
C SER A 67 0.22 11.99 4.04
N SER A 68 -0.19 12.41 2.83
CA SER A 68 -1.35 13.30 2.62
C SER A 68 -2.70 12.64 2.91
N LEU A 69 -2.77 11.30 2.87
CA LEU A 69 -3.99 10.50 3.06
C LEU A 69 -4.05 9.86 4.45
N MET A 70 -2.89 9.65 5.05
CA MET A 70 -2.76 9.25 6.44
C MET A 70 -2.90 10.49 7.32
N GLY A 71 -4.13 10.79 7.74
CA GLY A 71 -4.39 11.88 8.69
C GLY A 71 -3.51 11.71 9.93
N LYS A 72 -2.46 12.55 10.04
CA LYS A 72 -1.56 12.76 11.18
C LYS A 72 -1.60 11.66 12.27
N GLY A 73 -0.67 10.72 12.20
CA GLY A 73 -0.41 9.75 13.27
C GLY A 73 1.07 9.68 13.62
N ASN A 74 1.48 10.46 14.62
CA ASN A 74 2.66 10.25 15.46
C ASN A 74 4.08 10.44 14.85
N THR A 75 4.46 11.70 14.65
CA THR A 75 5.82 12.12 14.98
C THR A 75 6.10 11.76 16.44
N LYS A 76 7.00 10.80 16.67
CA LYS A 76 7.89 10.86 17.83
C LYS A 76 8.73 12.13 17.78
#